data_AF-A0A7V2VIL5-F1
#
_entry.id   AF-A0A7V2VIL5-F1
#
_cell.length_a   1.000
_cell.length_b   1.000
_cell.length_c   1.000
_cell.angle_alpha   90.00
_cell.angle_beta   90.00
_cell.angle_gamma   90.00
#
_symmetry.space_group_name_H-M   'P 1'
#
loop_
_entity.id
_entity.type
_entity.pdbx_description
1 polymer ?
#
loop_
_entity_poly.entity_id
_entity_poly.type
_entity_poly.pdbx_seq_one_letter_code
_entity_poly.pdbx_strand_id
1 'polypeptide(L)'
;MKRIWVAVVCLLWLAWLAAACLPAAGGVAEPSPALRPTNTPYPRPTPRIPNRVYYTKRCWPACHLDPSYVHESTTITTDEFEEALGPGWVWLNEDPTHWSLEEGGVLRILTQPADPGRLEEVPNVLRRPAPEGHFDAIVEVTFNPTAEGQAAVLFIQTEEGDTIFLVRGYCDEAPVCVGSGVYFSTTLPDCPPAGLPFEEDTATLMLRRSGNSYIGYVLSDGEWVEVGRCYELLTPIHVGLTAVNGGDGRDVAEIPVDFDSFTLVERH
;
A
#
# COMPACT_ATOMS: atom_id res chain seq x y z
N MET A 1 -17.35 29.18 43.68
CA MET A 1 -16.99 30.30 42.79
C MET A 1 -15.93 29.83 41.82
N LYS A 2 -16.21 29.93 40.50
CA LYS A 2 -15.29 29.96 39.33
C LYS A 2 -14.30 28.78 39.21
N ARG A 3 -14.54 27.66 38.51
CA ARG A 3 -14.99 27.37 37.12
C ARG A 3 -13.94 27.74 36.04
N ILE A 4 -13.60 26.70 35.26
CA ILE A 4 -13.19 26.66 33.83
C ILE A 4 -11.69 26.79 33.54
N TRP A 5 -11.09 25.72 33.00
CA TRP A 5 -10.23 25.70 31.80
C TRP A 5 -10.21 24.27 31.23
N VAL A 6 -11.13 23.99 30.29
CA VAL A 6 -11.15 22.82 29.39
C VAL A 6 -11.64 23.35 28.04
N ALA A 7 -11.04 22.83 26.96
CA ALA A 7 -11.42 22.95 25.55
C ALA A 7 -11.05 24.24 24.80
N VAL A 8 -9.96 24.20 24.04
CA VAL A 8 -9.82 24.86 22.73
C VAL A 8 -8.79 24.06 21.92
N VAL A 9 -9.22 23.34 20.88
CA VAL A 9 -8.67 23.28 19.49
C VAL A 9 -9.43 22.15 18.77
N CYS A 10 -10.68 22.44 18.43
CA CYS A 10 -11.43 21.79 17.35
C CYS A 10 -12.18 22.93 16.66
N LEU A 11 -12.31 22.87 15.33
CA LEU A 11 -13.00 23.81 14.44
C LEU A 11 -12.14 24.93 13.84
N LEU A 12 -11.30 24.57 12.88
CA LEU A 12 -11.05 25.41 11.71
C LEU A 12 -10.95 24.46 10.52
N TRP A 13 -11.89 24.55 9.57
CA TRP A 13 -11.79 24.22 8.14
C TRP A 13 -13.23 24.01 7.61
N LEU A 14 -13.99 25.10 7.54
CA LEU A 14 -15.11 25.23 6.61
C LEU A 14 -15.53 26.70 6.48
N ALA A 15 -15.68 27.11 5.22
CA ALA A 15 -16.39 28.28 4.70
C ALA A 15 -15.71 29.65 4.81
N TRP A 16 -14.90 30.02 3.81
CA TRP A 16 -14.82 31.40 3.31
C TRP A 16 -14.64 31.39 1.79
N LEU A 17 -15.68 31.77 1.04
CA LEU A 17 -15.63 32.71 -0.09
C LEU A 17 -17.00 32.79 -0.79
N ALA A 18 -17.80 33.77 -0.39
CA ALA A 18 -18.85 34.36 -1.21
C ALA A 18 -19.00 35.85 -0.88
N ALA A 19 -19.38 36.63 -1.91
CA ALA A 19 -19.63 38.08 -1.99
C ALA A 19 -18.38 38.96 -2.26
N ALA A 20 -18.09 39.36 -3.52
CA ALA A 20 -18.78 40.32 -4.40
C ALA A 20 -18.25 41.77 -4.26
N CYS A 21 -17.68 42.32 -5.34
CA CYS A 21 -17.82 43.74 -5.73
C CYS A 21 -17.26 44.03 -7.14
N LEU A 22 -18.19 44.18 -8.08
CA LEU A 22 -18.34 45.14 -9.20
C LEU A 22 -17.18 45.62 -10.11
N PRO A 23 -17.48 45.93 -11.39
CA PRO A 23 -16.51 46.23 -12.44
C PRO A 23 -16.19 47.73 -12.54
N ALA A 24 -14.95 48.05 -12.92
CA ALA A 24 -14.57 49.39 -13.36
C ALA A 24 -14.51 49.45 -14.89
N ALA A 25 -15.24 50.42 -15.45
CA ALA A 25 -15.31 50.74 -16.86
C ALA A 25 -14.00 51.34 -17.39
N GLY A 26 -13.61 50.98 -18.61
CA GLY A 26 -12.51 51.64 -19.31
C GLY A 26 -12.37 51.20 -20.77
N GLY A 27 -12.67 52.13 -21.69
CA GLY A 27 -12.08 52.21 -23.03
C GLY A 27 -12.63 51.28 -24.11
N VAL A 28 -13.62 51.76 -24.88
CA VAL A 28 -13.91 51.22 -26.22
C VAL A 28 -12.89 51.82 -27.20
N ALA A 29 -11.91 51.01 -27.60
CA ALA A 29 -11.07 51.29 -28.76
C ALA A 29 -11.69 50.60 -29.99
N GLU A 30 -11.87 51.37 -31.05
CA GLU A 30 -12.44 50.96 -32.34
C GLU A 30 -11.48 49.97 -33.05
N PRO A 31 -11.93 48.75 -33.42
CA PRO A 31 -11.05 47.81 -34.11
C PRO A 31 -10.92 48.17 -35.59
N SER A 32 -9.66 48.40 -35.99
CA SER A 32 -9.20 48.51 -37.37
C SER A 32 -9.65 47.31 -38.22
N PRO A 33 -10.01 47.48 -39.52
CA PRO A 33 -10.47 46.37 -40.35
C PRO A 33 -9.35 45.35 -40.57
N ALA A 34 -9.48 44.18 -39.95
CA ALA A 34 -8.59 43.05 -40.14
C ALA A 34 -8.74 42.51 -41.58
N LEU A 35 -7.59 42.34 -42.26
CA LEU A 35 -7.50 41.67 -43.54
C LEU A 35 -8.03 40.23 -43.44
N ARG A 36 -8.89 39.83 -44.37
CA ARG A 36 -9.43 38.47 -44.44
C ARG A 36 -8.28 37.46 -44.65
N PRO A 37 -8.13 36.44 -43.79
CA PRO A 37 -7.20 35.36 -44.05
C PRO A 37 -7.68 34.51 -45.23
N THR A 38 -6.81 34.30 -46.20
CA THR A 38 -6.97 33.35 -47.29
C THR A 38 -6.95 31.94 -46.70
N ASN A 39 -8.08 31.24 -46.71
CA ASN A 39 -8.19 29.84 -46.29
C ASN A 39 -7.39 28.95 -47.26
N THR A 40 -6.14 28.66 -46.93
CA THR A 40 -5.48 27.45 -47.42
C THR A 40 -5.99 26.25 -46.63
N PRO A 41 -6.40 25.14 -47.26
CA PRO A 41 -6.78 23.94 -46.54
C PRO A 41 -5.57 23.42 -45.76
N TYR A 42 -5.66 23.43 -44.43
CA TYR A 42 -4.71 22.71 -43.59
C TYR A 42 -4.71 21.22 -43.99
N PRO A 43 -3.54 20.56 -44.09
CA PRO A 43 -3.51 19.12 -44.24
C PRO A 43 -4.27 18.51 -43.06
N ARG A 44 -5.21 17.61 -43.36
CA ARG A 44 -5.93 16.84 -42.33
C ARG A 44 -4.89 16.22 -41.39
N PRO A 45 -4.97 16.43 -40.07
CA PRO A 45 -4.24 15.58 -39.16
C PRO A 45 -4.71 14.15 -39.41
N THR A 46 -3.81 13.30 -39.91
CA THR A 46 -4.00 11.85 -39.85
C THR A 46 -4.31 11.50 -38.40
N PRO A 47 -5.32 10.64 -38.13
CA PRO A 47 -5.59 10.18 -36.79
C PRO A 47 -4.30 9.59 -36.24
N ARG A 48 -3.68 10.27 -35.25
CA ARG A 48 -2.73 9.59 -34.39
C ARG A 48 -3.57 8.53 -33.69
N ILE A 49 -3.38 7.29 -34.10
CA ILE A 49 -3.79 6.13 -33.34
C ILE A 49 -3.23 6.40 -31.94
N PRO A 50 -4.06 6.63 -30.91
CA PRO A 50 -3.53 6.65 -29.57
C PRO A 50 -2.90 5.28 -29.37
N ASN A 51 -1.67 5.23 -28.86
CA ASN A 51 -1.07 4.01 -28.34
C ASN A 51 -1.95 3.51 -27.19
N ARG A 52 -3.09 2.90 -27.53
CA ARG A 52 -3.80 1.94 -26.70
C ARG A 52 -2.93 0.70 -26.75
N VAL A 53 -2.00 0.63 -25.82
CA VAL A 53 -1.57 -0.66 -25.32
C VAL A 53 -2.83 -1.30 -24.76
N TYR A 54 -3.38 -2.23 -25.53
CA TYR A 54 -4.51 -3.03 -25.12
C TYR A 54 -4.05 -3.93 -23.97
N TYR A 55 -4.25 -3.48 -22.72
CA TYR A 55 -4.33 -4.40 -21.59
C TYR A 55 -5.66 -5.15 -21.72
N THR A 56 -5.70 -6.17 -22.57
CA THR A 56 -6.83 -7.10 -22.60
C THR A 56 -6.76 -7.97 -21.36
N LYS A 57 -7.76 -7.78 -20.51
CA LYS A 57 -8.08 -8.44 -19.23
C LYS A 57 -8.28 -9.98 -19.29
N ARG A 58 -7.62 -10.72 -20.20
CA ARG A 58 -7.95 -12.14 -20.45
C ARG A 58 -6.82 -13.13 -20.64
N CYS A 59 -5.56 -12.71 -20.69
CA CYS A 59 -4.46 -13.65 -20.75
C CYS A 59 -3.24 -13.14 -19.97
N TRP A 60 -3.35 -13.16 -18.65
CA TRP A 60 -2.20 -13.21 -17.75
C TRP A 60 -2.24 -14.59 -17.07
N PRO A 61 -1.14 -15.36 -17.04
CA PRO A 61 0.25 -14.92 -17.21
C PRO A 61 0.90 -15.20 -18.58
N ALA A 62 0.20 -15.76 -19.57
CA ALA A 62 0.88 -16.44 -20.70
C ALA A 62 1.04 -15.69 -22.04
N CYS A 63 0.62 -14.44 -22.23
CA CYS A 63 0.51 -13.88 -23.59
C CYS A 63 1.41 -12.70 -23.98
N HIS A 64 2.42 -12.34 -23.17
CA HIS A 64 3.52 -11.45 -23.60
C HIS A 64 4.86 -12.16 -23.81
N LEU A 65 4.83 -13.48 -23.78
CA LEU A 65 6.01 -14.29 -23.85
C LEU A 65 6.22 -14.74 -25.29
N ASP A 66 7.19 -14.12 -25.96
CA ASP A 66 7.95 -14.81 -27.02
C ASP A 66 8.46 -16.12 -26.40
N PRO A 67 8.11 -17.30 -26.94
CA PRO A 67 8.54 -18.59 -26.41
C PRO A 67 10.07 -18.75 -26.35
N SER A 68 10.84 -17.90 -27.04
CA SER A 68 12.30 -17.85 -26.96
C SER A 68 12.85 -17.00 -25.80
N TYR A 69 11.99 -16.28 -25.07
CA TYR A 69 12.33 -15.44 -23.90
C TYR A 69 11.82 -15.98 -22.56
N VAL A 70 11.12 -17.13 -22.52
CA VAL A 70 10.55 -17.71 -21.28
C VAL A 70 11.43 -18.79 -20.69
N HIS A 71 12.55 -18.39 -20.14
CA HIS A 71 13.10 -19.11 -19.01
C HIS A 71 13.25 -18.09 -17.89
N GLU A 72 12.13 -17.57 -17.37
CA GLU A 72 12.16 -16.89 -16.08
C GLU A 72 12.57 -17.95 -15.05
N SER A 73 13.86 -17.99 -14.71
CA SER A 73 14.33 -18.79 -13.59
C SER A 73 13.70 -18.20 -12.34
N THR A 74 13.06 -19.03 -11.53
CA THR A 74 12.46 -18.61 -10.29
C THR A 74 13.35 -19.03 -9.13
N THR A 75 13.68 -18.07 -8.26
CA THR A 75 14.33 -18.35 -6.97
C THR A 75 13.28 -18.26 -5.88
N ILE A 76 13.11 -19.33 -5.09
CA ILE A 76 12.17 -19.36 -3.97
C ILE A 76 12.97 -19.48 -2.68
N THR A 77 12.76 -18.55 -1.77
CA THR A 77 13.31 -18.59 -0.42
C THR A 77 12.16 -18.54 0.58
N THR A 78 12.09 -19.50 1.49
CA THR A 78 11.12 -19.53 2.59
C THR A 78 11.87 -19.44 3.92
N ASP A 79 11.33 -18.65 4.83
CA ASP A 79 11.69 -18.63 6.24
C ASP A 79 10.49 -19.09 7.06
N GLU A 80 10.66 -20.22 7.74
CA GLU A 80 9.66 -20.83 8.64
C GLU A 80 9.93 -20.44 10.10
N PHE A 81 10.87 -19.52 10.35
CA PHE A 81 11.17 -18.98 11.67
C PHE A 81 11.55 -20.04 12.73
N GLU A 82 12.13 -21.17 12.30
CA GLU A 82 12.58 -22.25 13.17
C GLU A 82 13.84 -21.86 13.95
N GLU A 83 13.71 -21.62 15.25
CA GLU A 83 14.77 -21.32 16.24
C GLU A 83 15.57 -20.02 15.99
N ALA A 84 15.70 -19.55 14.76
CA ALA A 84 16.39 -18.35 14.35
C ALA A 84 15.75 -17.71 13.11
N LEU A 85 15.95 -16.40 12.96
CA LEU A 85 15.63 -15.70 11.72
C LEU A 85 16.58 -16.15 10.60
N GLY A 86 16.04 -16.39 9.41
CA GLY A 86 16.80 -16.69 8.22
C GLY A 86 17.78 -15.57 7.82
N PRO A 87 18.73 -15.86 6.93
CA PRO A 87 19.73 -14.88 6.51
C PRO A 87 19.09 -13.68 5.79
N GLY A 88 19.59 -12.48 6.11
CA GLY A 88 19.21 -11.23 5.46
C GLY A 88 18.16 -10.40 6.20
N TRP A 89 17.54 -10.96 7.24
CA TRP A 89 16.69 -10.21 8.15
C TRP A 89 17.48 -9.25 9.04
N VAL A 90 16.92 -8.07 9.24
CA VAL A 90 17.45 -7.02 10.12
C VAL A 90 16.27 -6.35 10.82
N TRP A 91 16.41 -6.15 12.13
CA TRP A 91 15.47 -5.35 12.90
C TRP A 91 15.71 -3.85 12.71
N LEU A 92 14.62 -3.11 12.55
CA LEU A 92 14.55 -1.68 12.75
C LEU A 92 13.74 -1.42 14.02
N ASN A 93 14.26 -0.55 14.90
CA ASN A 93 13.65 -0.21 16.19
C ASN A 93 13.34 -1.43 17.06
N GLU A 94 14.32 -2.32 17.22
CA GLU A 94 14.13 -3.57 17.97
C GLU A 94 13.76 -3.30 19.43
N ASP A 95 12.67 -3.91 19.86
CA ASP A 95 12.30 -4.11 21.25
C ASP A 95 12.17 -5.62 21.51
N PRO A 96 13.23 -6.26 22.04
CA PRO A 96 13.26 -7.70 22.25
C PRO A 96 12.30 -8.20 23.34
N THR A 97 11.56 -7.30 23.99
CA THR A 97 10.52 -7.69 24.95
C THR A 97 9.15 -7.92 24.31
N HIS A 98 8.98 -7.56 23.04
CA HIS A 98 7.71 -7.64 22.30
C HIS A 98 7.80 -8.51 21.03
N TRP A 99 8.85 -9.31 20.89
CA TRP A 99 8.90 -10.36 19.88
C TRP A 99 9.57 -11.63 20.42
N SER A 100 9.20 -12.77 19.86
CA SER A 100 9.78 -14.08 20.18
C SER A 100 9.75 -15.00 18.97
N LEU A 101 10.64 -15.98 18.95
CA LEU A 101 10.50 -17.17 18.13
C LEU A 101 9.94 -18.27 19.03
N GLU A 102 8.73 -18.71 18.72
CA GLU A 102 8.06 -19.76 19.48
C GLU A 102 8.56 -21.15 19.04
N GLU A 103 8.48 -22.11 19.95
CA GLU A 103 8.79 -23.51 19.64
C GLU A 103 7.79 -24.04 18.61
N GLY A 104 8.28 -24.40 17.41
CA GLY A 104 7.44 -24.88 16.31
C GLY A 104 7.43 -24.00 15.05
N GLY A 105 8.27 -22.95 14.97
CA GLY A 105 8.46 -22.18 13.73
C GLY A 105 7.45 -21.06 13.56
N VAL A 106 7.38 -20.14 14.53
CA VAL A 106 6.51 -18.98 14.48
C VAL A 106 7.26 -17.75 14.99
N LEU A 107 7.25 -16.68 14.21
CA LEU A 107 7.65 -15.36 14.66
C LEU A 107 6.44 -14.66 15.27
N ARG A 108 6.44 -14.51 16.59
CA ARG A 108 5.42 -13.72 17.30
C ARG A 108 5.91 -12.29 17.49
N ILE A 109 5.08 -11.32 17.11
CA ILE A 109 5.26 -9.90 17.43
C ILE A 109 4.02 -9.42 18.19
N LEU A 110 4.21 -8.87 19.39
CA LEU A 110 3.14 -8.16 20.10
C LEU A 110 2.96 -6.79 19.47
N THR A 111 1.73 -6.46 19.07
CA THR A 111 1.42 -5.15 18.48
C THR A 111 1.79 -4.01 19.44
N GLN A 112 2.42 -2.95 18.93
CA GLN A 112 2.71 -1.73 19.71
C GLN A 112 2.18 -0.46 19.02
N PRO A 113 1.86 0.63 19.77
CA PRO A 113 1.23 1.81 19.17
C PRO A 113 2.17 2.54 18.22
N ALA A 114 1.83 2.57 16.94
CA ALA A 114 2.61 3.23 15.91
C ALA A 114 1.81 3.39 14.60
N ASP A 115 2.22 4.34 13.75
CA ASP A 115 1.71 4.49 12.39
C ASP A 115 2.61 3.71 11.42
N PRO A 116 2.10 2.67 10.72
CA PRO A 116 2.90 1.92 9.76
C PRO A 116 3.36 2.76 8.57
N GLY A 117 2.73 3.91 8.30
CA GLY A 117 3.18 4.90 7.32
C GLY A 117 4.53 5.55 7.67
N ARG A 118 5.02 5.36 8.90
CA ARG A 118 6.27 5.92 9.44
C ARG A 118 7.12 4.84 10.07
N LEU A 119 7.58 3.89 9.26
CA LEU A 119 8.32 2.69 9.70
C LEU A 119 9.53 2.99 10.61
N GLU A 120 10.14 4.17 10.49
CA GLU A 120 11.22 4.63 11.36
C GLU A 120 10.81 4.90 12.81
N GLU A 121 9.52 5.01 13.08
CA GLU A 121 8.94 5.17 14.43
C GLU A 121 8.24 3.90 14.91
N VAL A 122 8.05 2.91 14.04
CA VAL A 122 7.38 1.64 14.37
C VAL A 122 8.36 0.72 15.09
N PRO A 123 8.03 0.21 16.29
CA PRO A 123 8.80 -0.83 16.97
C PRO A 123 8.79 -2.16 16.21
N ASN A 124 9.86 -2.95 16.32
CA ASN A 124 9.90 -4.32 15.79
C ASN A 124 9.51 -4.41 14.30
N VAL A 125 10.18 -3.62 13.47
CA VAL A 125 10.08 -3.75 12.01
C VAL A 125 11.13 -4.74 11.54
N LEU A 126 10.69 -5.92 11.14
CA LEU A 126 11.56 -6.95 10.57
C LEU A 126 11.64 -6.76 9.06
N ARG A 127 12.84 -6.56 8.52
CA ARG A 127 13.00 -6.32 7.07
C ARG A 127 14.22 -6.99 6.48
N ARG A 128 14.17 -7.25 5.19
CA ARG A 128 15.27 -7.76 4.38
C ARG A 128 15.32 -7.05 3.03
N PRO A 129 16.44 -7.11 2.29
CA PRO A 129 16.51 -6.52 0.94
C PRO A 129 15.41 -7.05 0.03
N ALA A 130 14.78 -6.15 -0.72
CA ALA A 130 13.83 -6.53 -1.77
C ALA A 130 14.57 -6.88 -3.08
N PRO A 131 14.05 -7.81 -3.89
CA PRO A 131 14.57 -8.07 -5.22
C PRO A 131 14.38 -6.85 -6.15
N GLU A 132 15.36 -6.59 -7.02
CA GLU A 132 15.28 -5.53 -8.03
C GLU A 132 14.23 -5.82 -9.13
N GLY A 133 13.90 -7.10 -9.33
CA GLY A 133 13.03 -7.57 -10.42
C GLY A 133 11.56 -7.76 -10.03
N HIS A 134 10.92 -8.71 -10.72
CA HIS A 134 9.57 -9.16 -10.41
C HIS A 134 9.62 -10.11 -9.22
N PHE A 135 8.76 -9.93 -8.23
CA PHE A 135 8.71 -10.83 -7.09
C PHE A 135 7.34 -10.89 -6.43
N ASP A 136 7.11 -11.96 -5.69
CA ASP A 136 6.03 -12.08 -4.72
C ASP A 136 6.63 -12.20 -3.33
N ALA A 137 6.14 -11.41 -2.40
CA ALA A 137 6.32 -11.63 -0.97
C ALA A 137 5.03 -12.23 -0.42
N ILE A 138 5.13 -13.40 0.18
CA ILE A 138 4.01 -14.17 0.69
C ILE A 138 4.23 -14.38 2.18
N VAL A 139 3.19 -14.19 2.97
CA VAL A 139 3.23 -14.45 4.42
C VAL A 139 2.00 -15.23 4.83
N GLU A 140 2.20 -16.22 5.68
CA GLU A 140 1.12 -16.86 6.44
C GLU A 140 1.10 -16.22 7.83
N VAL A 141 -0.05 -15.66 8.21
CA VAL A 141 -0.20 -14.89 9.43
C VAL A 141 -1.49 -15.26 10.14
N THR A 142 -1.37 -15.51 11.44
CA THR A 142 -2.50 -15.73 12.34
C THR A 142 -2.69 -14.49 13.23
N PHE A 143 -3.84 -13.84 13.09
CA PHE A 143 -4.15 -12.60 13.79
C PHE A 143 -5.66 -12.37 13.93
N ASN A 144 -6.12 -12.06 15.14
CA ASN A 144 -7.53 -11.79 15.45
C ASN A 144 -7.73 -10.34 15.92
N PRO A 145 -7.75 -9.36 14.98
CA PRO A 145 -7.92 -7.96 15.31
C PRO A 145 -9.40 -7.64 15.59
N THR A 146 -9.62 -6.84 16.63
CA THR A 146 -10.95 -6.49 17.15
C THR A 146 -11.15 -5.00 17.38
N ALA A 147 -10.11 -4.19 17.18
CA ALA A 147 -10.14 -2.75 17.40
C ALA A 147 -9.37 -2.00 16.30
N GLU A 148 -9.83 -0.78 16.03
CA GLU A 148 -9.23 0.14 15.06
C GLU A 148 -7.70 0.22 15.22
N GLY A 149 -7.01 0.01 14.10
CA GLY A 149 -5.55 0.13 14.03
C GLY A 149 -4.77 -1.08 14.54
N GLN A 150 -5.42 -2.15 14.99
CA GLN A 150 -4.75 -3.45 15.19
C GLN A 150 -4.44 -4.04 13.80
N ALA A 151 -3.15 -4.21 13.51
CA ALA A 151 -2.68 -4.56 12.18
C ALA A 151 -1.43 -5.44 12.21
N ALA A 152 -1.48 -6.54 11.46
CA ALA A 152 -0.34 -7.33 11.01
C ALA A 152 0.01 -6.92 9.58
N VAL A 153 1.25 -6.46 9.35
CA VAL A 153 1.62 -5.71 8.15
C VAL A 153 2.70 -6.45 7.37
N LEU A 154 2.41 -6.79 6.11
CA LEU A 154 3.40 -7.08 5.08
C LEU A 154 3.64 -5.80 4.27
N PHE A 155 4.90 -5.44 4.04
CA PHE A 155 5.21 -4.20 3.32
C PHE A 155 6.34 -4.33 2.30
N ILE A 156 6.35 -3.41 1.33
CA ILE A 156 7.49 -3.10 0.47
C ILE A 156 7.83 -1.62 0.65
N GLN A 157 9.05 -1.34 1.09
CA GLN A 157 9.61 0.01 1.20
C GLN A 157 10.44 0.33 -0.05
N THR A 158 10.39 1.58 -0.51
CA THR A 158 11.04 2.01 -1.75
C THR A 158 12.08 3.12 -1.53
N GLU A 159 12.98 3.34 -2.49
CA GLU A 159 14.00 4.40 -2.44
C GLU A 159 13.38 5.80 -2.39
N GLU A 160 12.19 5.95 -2.97
CA GLU A 160 11.44 7.20 -3.03
C GLU A 160 10.90 7.64 -1.65
N GLY A 161 11.02 6.77 -0.63
CA GLY A 161 10.51 6.99 0.71
C GLY A 161 9.07 6.50 0.89
N ASP A 162 8.50 5.91 -0.15
CA ASP A 162 7.15 5.36 -0.12
C ASP A 162 7.13 3.92 0.38
N THR A 163 5.98 3.53 0.91
CA THR A 163 5.73 2.16 1.36
C THR A 163 4.38 1.67 0.85
N ILE A 164 4.39 0.44 0.31
CA ILE A 164 3.20 -0.31 -0.08
C ILE A 164 2.90 -1.31 1.04
N PHE A 165 1.64 -1.40 1.47
CA PHE A 165 1.20 -2.25 2.56
C PHE A 165 0.13 -3.24 2.11
N LEU A 166 0.22 -4.45 2.63
CA LEU A 166 -0.86 -5.42 2.67
C LEU A 166 -1.04 -5.87 4.12
N VAL A 167 -2.23 -5.66 4.67
CA VAL A 167 -2.47 -5.69 6.10
C VAL A 167 -3.60 -6.67 6.42
N ARG A 168 -3.39 -7.60 7.34
CA ARG A 168 -4.49 -8.24 8.06
C ARG A 168 -4.77 -7.39 9.29
N GLY A 169 -5.97 -6.84 9.42
CA GLY A 169 -6.24 -5.88 10.49
C GLY A 169 -7.71 -5.58 10.72
N TYR A 170 -7.97 -4.59 11.56
CA TYR A 170 -9.31 -4.10 11.85
C TYR A 170 -9.38 -2.58 11.62
N CYS A 171 -10.41 -2.15 10.89
CA CYS A 171 -10.70 -0.74 10.65
C CYS A 171 -12.22 -0.47 10.63
N ASP A 172 -12.66 0.69 11.12
CA ASP A 172 -14.05 1.14 11.24
C ASP A 172 -14.39 2.38 10.37
N GLU A 173 -13.41 3.02 9.72
CA GLU A 173 -13.64 4.25 8.95
C GLU A 173 -14.05 4.01 7.48
N ALA A 174 -15.33 4.19 7.18
CA ALA A 174 -15.86 4.14 5.82
C ALA A 174 -15.22 5.21 4.89
N PRO A 175 -15.12 4.98 3.57
CA PRO A 175 -15.74 3.87 2.80
C PRO A 175 -14.84 2.65 2.60
N VAL A 176 -13.58 2.71 3.02
CA VAL A 176 -12.59 1.64 2.77
C VAL A 176 -12.70 0.55 3.81
N CYS A 177 -13.02 0.92 5.05
CA CYS A 177 -12.98 0.01 6.16
C CYS A 177 -14.20 -0.90 6.25
N VAL A 178 -13.93 -2.16 6.56
CA VAL A 178 -14.88 -3.27 6.52
C VAL A 178 -14.92 -4.05 7.83
N GLY A 179 -14.38 -3.49 8.92
CA GLY A 179 -14.19 -4.19 10.19
C GLY A 179 -12.93 -5.05 10.14
N SER A 180 -13.07 -6.33 10.52
CA SER A 180 -11.99 -7.30 10.38
C SER A 180 -11.81 -7.66 8.91
N GLY A 181 -10.62 -7.41 8.36
CA GLY A 181 -10.38 -7.61 6.94
C GLY A 181 -8.93 -7.64 6.54
N VAL A 182 -8.73 -7.68 5.22
CA VAL A 182 -7.45 -7.49 4.57
C VAL A 182 -7.48 -6.16 3.81
N TYR A 183 -6.43 -5.36 4.00
CA TYR A 183 -6.35 -4.00 3.48
C TYR A 183 -5.10 -3.81 2.64
N PHE A 184 -5.28 -3.22 1.45
CA PHE A 184 -4.19 -2.72 0.64
C PHE A 184 -4.13 -1.19 0.81
N SER A 185 -2.97 -0.67 1.14
CA SER A 185 -2.75 0.77 1.33
C SER A 185 -1.33 1.16 0.94
N THR A 186 -1.08 2.45 0.79
CA THR A 186 0.24 3.00 0.44
C THR A 186 0.42 4.39 1.05
N THR A 187 1.67 4.83 1.21
CA THR A 187 1.96 6.26 1.49
C THR A 187 1.77 7.17 0.27
N LEU A 188 1.64 6.58 -0.92
CA LEU A 188 1.45 7.32 -2.18
C LEU A 188 0.05 7.95 -2.27
N PRO A 189 -0.05 9.22 -2.74
CA PRO A 189 -1.34 9.90 -2.84
C PRO A 189 -2.23 9.39 -3.99
N ASP A 190 -1.62 8.86 -5.05
CA ASP A 190 -2.32 8.48 -6.29
C ASP A 190 -2.75 7.00 -6.30
N CYS A 191 -2.48 6.26 -5.23
CA CYS A 191 -2.85 4.86 -5.09
C CYS A 191 -4.02 4.70 -4.11
N PRO A 192 -5.22 4.37 -4.60
CA PRO A 192 -6.39 4.30 -3.73
C PRO A 192 -6.28 3.09 -2.79
N PRO A 193 -6.57 3.28 -1.49
CA PRO A 193 -6.65 2.16 -0.56
C PRO A 193 -7.87 1.29 -0.86
N ALA A 194 -7.80 0.02 -0.46
CA ALA A 194 -8.88 -0.94 -0.64
C ALA A 194 -8.96 -1.89 0.57
N GLY A 195 -10.17 -2.33 0.89
CA GLY A 195 -10.45 -3.28 1.96
C GLY A 195 -11.31 -4.41 1.46
N LEU A 196 -11.01 -5.63 1.90
CA LEU A 196 -11.78 -6.85 1.65
C LEU A 196 -12.15 -7.47 3.00
N PRO A 197 -13.44 -7.75 3.26
CA PRO A 197 -13.85 -8.45 4.48
C PRO A 197 -13.15 -9.80 4.57
N PHE A 198 -12.66 -10.14 5.76
CA PHE A 198 -11.95 -11.40 5.99
C PHE A 198 -12.11 -11.81 7.46
N GLU A 199 -12.82 -12.90 7.68
CA GLU A 199 -13.27 -13.33 9.01
C GLU A 199 -12.42 -14.46 9.61
N GLU A 200 -11.52 -15.05 8.84
CA GLU A 200 -10.63 -16.09 9.34
C GLU A 200 -9.48 -15.47 10.17
N ASP A 201 -9.03 -16.21 11.18
CA ASP A 201 -7.90 -15.81 12.03
C ASP A 201 -6.58 -15.92 11.25
N THR A 202 -6.42 -16.99 10.47
CA THR A 202 -5.24 -17.22 9.64
C THR A 202 -5.48 -16.74 8.22
N ALA A 203 -4.56 -15.94 7.69
CA ALA A 203 -4.57 -15.42 6.34
C ALA A 203 -3.25 -15.73 5.64
N THR A 204 -3.31 -16.17 4.38
CA THR A 204 -2.14 -16.15 3.50
C THR A 204 -2.22 -14.91 2.62
N LEU A 205 -1.30 -13.97 2.82
CA LEU A 205 -1.23 -12.71 2.12
C LEU A 205 -0.11 -12.74 1.08
N MET A 206 -0.32 -12.12 -0.07
CA MET A 206 0.72 -11.95 -1.10
C MET A 206 0.77 -10.50 -1.57
N LEU A 207 1.93 -9.88 -1.45
CA LEU A 207 2.24 -8.60 -2.08
C LEU A 207 3.16 -8.83 -3.28
N ARG A 208 2.62 -8.62 -4.48
CA ARG A 208 3.30 -8.86 -5.76
C ARG A 208 3.79 -7.55 -6.36
N ARG A 209 5.05 -7.55 -6.81
CA ARG A 209 5.59 -6.56 -7.76
C ARG A 209 5.71 -7.17 -9.15
N SER A 210 5.00 -6.58 -10.11
CA SER A 210 5.03 -6.94 -11.52
C SER A 210 5.32 -5.69 -12.38
N GLY A 211 6.60 -5.34 -12.52
CA GLY A 211 7.03 -4.14 -13.22
C GLY A 211 6.66 -2.93 -12.36
N ASN A 212 5.83 -2.05 -12.90
CA ASN A 212 5.33 -0.87 -12.20
C ASN A 212 4.00 -1.14 -11.46
N SER A 213 3.59 -2.40 -11.33
CA SER A 213 2.35 -2.77 -10.65
C SER A 213 2.64 -3.45 -9.33
N TYR A 214 2.03 -2.92 -8.26
CA TYR A 214 2.02 -3.50 -6.93
C TYR A 214 0.60 -3.98 -6.64
N ILE A 215 0.44 -5.26 -6.31
CA ILE A 215 -0.88 -5.88 -6.16
C ILE A 215 -0.90 -6.70 -4.89
N GLY A 216 -1.87 -6.44 -4.02
CA GLY A 216 -2.13 -7.23 -2.83
C GLY A 216 -3.17 -8.31 -3.11
N TYR A 217 -2.90 -9.53 -2.68
CA TYR A 217 -3.83 -10.66 -2.73
C TYR A 217 -3.97 -11.33 -1.37
N VAL A 218 -5.12 -11.94 -1.13
CA VAL A 218 -5.32 -12.91 -0.05
C VAL A 218 -5.78 -14.24 -0.64
N LEU A 219 -5.31 -15.35 -0.07
CA LEU A 219 -5.82 -16.67 -0.42
C LEU A 219 -7.15 -16.91 0.31
N SER A 220 -8.22 -17.16 -0.43
CA SER A 220 -9.56 -17.43 0.11
C SER A 220 -10.21 -18.52 -0.72
N ASP A 221 -10.78 -19.54 -0.06
CA ASP A 221 -11.38 -20.71 -0.71
C ASP A 221 -10.48 -21.41 -1.76
N GLY A 222 -9.15 -21.37 -1.53
CA GLY A 222 -8.15 -21.94 -2.43
C GLY A 222 -7.84 -21.11 -3.68
N GLU A 223 -8.39 -19.90 -3.79
CA GLU A 223 -8.13 -18.96 -4.89
C GLU A 223 -7.49 -17.66 -4.38
N TRP A 224 -6.59 -17.09 -5.18
CA TRP A 224 -6.02 -15.76 -4.90
C TRP A 224 -7.02 -14.67 -5.28
N VAL A 225 -7.48 -13.93 -4.29
CA VAL A 225 -8.41 -12.79 -4.45
C VAL A 225 -7.62 -11.49 -4.37
N GLU A 226 -7.73 -10.64 -5.40
CA GLU A 226 -7.11 -9.31 -5.40
C GLU A 226 -7.82 -8.40 -4.38
N VAL A 227 -7.05 -7.83 -3.46
CA VAL A 227 -7.51 -6.87 -2.46
C VAL A 227 -7.41 -5.45 -3.01
N GLY A 228 -6.27 -5.11 -3.59
CA GLY A 228 -6.00 -3.77 -4.10
C GLY A 228 -4.74 -3.71 -4.95
N ARG A 229 -4.56 -2.55 -5.58
CA ARG A 229 -3.55 -2.35 -6.62
C ARG A 229 -3.08 -0.91 -6.70
N CYS A 230 -1.78 -0.75 -6.89
CA CYS A 230 -1.12 0.51 -7.20
C CYS A 230 -0.31 0.35 -8.50
N TYR A 231 -0.26 1.42 -9.30
CA TYR A 231 0.59 1.49 -10.49
C TYR A 231 1.53 2.66 -10.34
N GLU A 232 2.79 2.39 -10.02
CA GLU A 232 3.80 3.44 -9.94
C GLU A 232 5.20 2.91 -10.22
N LEU A 233 6.07 3.76 -10.76
CA LEU A 233 7.46 3.41 -11.04
C LEU A 233 8.30 3.65 -9.79
N LEU A 234 8.40 2.63 -8.94
CA LEU A 234 9.15 2.68 -7.68
C LEU A 234 10.32 1.68 -7.67
N THR A 235 11.33 1.99 -6.88
CA THR A 235 12.51 1.16 -6.68
C THR A 235 12.45 0.48 -5.32
N PRO A 236 12.05 -0.80 -5.22
CA PRO A 236 11.92 -1.47 -3.93
C PRO A 236 13.31 -1.69 -3.31
N ILE A 237 13.45 -1.37 -2.02
CA ILE A 237 14.69 -1.58 -1.27
C ILE A 237 14.54 -2.63 -0.18
N HIS A 238 13.36 -2.72 0.42
CA HIS A 238 13.09 -3.69 1.48
C HIS A 238 11.71 -4.28 1.35
N VAL A 239 11.60 -5.52 1.80
CA VAL A 239 10.34 -6.19 2.11
C VAL A 239 10.38 -6.62 3.57
N GLY A 240 9.24 -6.59 4.25
CA GLY A 240 9.24 -6.92 5.67
C GLY A 240 7.89 -7.10 6.31
N LEU A 241 7.96 -7.37 7.60
CA LEU A 241 6.85 -7.67 8.49
C LEU A 241 6.89 -6.74 9.71
N THR A 242 5.73 -6.33 10.20
CA THR A 242 5.60 -5.65 11.50
C THR A 242 4.18 -5.81 12.04
N ALA A 243 3.97 -5.41 13.30
CA ALA A 243 2.69 -5.48 13.98
C ALA A 243 2.46 -4.19 14.79
N VAL A 244 1.30 -3.56 14.61
CA VAL A 244 0.97 -2.29 15.27
C VAL A 244 -0.44 -2.33 15.85
N ASN A 245 -0.68 -1.52 16.89
CA ASN A 245 -2.02 -1.31 17.44
C ASN A 245 -2.31 0.19 17.66
N GLY A 246 -3.06 0.75 16.72
CA GLY A 246 -3.50 2.14 16.80
C GLY A 246 -2.39 3.16 16.56
N GLY A 247 -2.82 4.42 16.38
CA GLY A 247 -1.95 5.60 16.32
C GLY A 247 -2.42 6.69 17.28
N ASP A 248 -1.59 7.70 17.51
CA ASP A 248 -1.90 8.94 18.25
C ASP A 248 -2.21 8.78 19.75
N GLY A 249 -1.58 7.83 20.44
CA GLY A 249 -1.74 7.66 21.89
C GLY A 249 -3.11 7.09 22.31
N ARG A 250 -3.80 6.41 21.39
CA ARG A 250 -4.95 5.57 21.73
C ARG A 250 -4.49 4.36 22.54
N ASP A 251 -5.20 4.08 23.62
CA ASP A 251 -4.98 2.89 24.46
C ASP A 251 -5.72 1.71 23.82
N VAL A 252 -5.05 1.03 22.89
CA VAL A 252 -5.53 -0.18 22.24
C VAL A 252 -4.77 -1.35 22.83
N ALA A 253 -5.46 -2.45 23.16
CA ALA A 253 -4.82 -3.61 23.75
C ALA A 253 -3.72 -4.16 22.81
N GLU A 254 -2.57 -4.48 23.37
CA GLU A 254 -1.54 -5.25 22.68
C GLU A 254 -2.04 -6.68 22.51
N ILE A 255 -1.95 -7.19 21.29
CA ILE A 255 -2.35 -8.55 20.94
C ILE A 255 -1.26 -9.19 20.08
N PRO A 256 -1.08 -10.53 20.16
CA PRO A 256 -0.07 -11.22 19.38
C PRO A 256 -0.45 -11.27 17.90
N VAL A 257 0.53 -11.03 17.05
CA VAL A 257 0.55 -11.41 15.64
C VAL A 257 1.54 -12.56 15.50
N ASP A 258 1.06 -13.68 14.97
CA ASP A 258 1.88 -14.87 14.74
C ASP A 258 2.13 -14.98 13.23
N PHE A 259 3.39 -14.84 12.81
CA PHE A 259 3.82 -15.07 11.44
C PHE A 259 4.39 -16.48 11.34
N ASP A 260 3.68 -17.37 10.65
CA ASP A 260 4.01 -18.78 10.53
C ASP A 260 5.11 -19.00 9.46
N SER A 261 5.09 -18.22 8.38
CA SER A 261 6.13 -18.27 7.36
C SER A 261 6.22 -17.00 6.53
N PHE A 262 7.39 -16.75 5.96
CA PHE A 262 7.61 -15.74 4.93
C PHE A 262 8.29 -16.38 3.71
N THR A 263 7.67 -16.26 2.53
CA THR A 263 8.23 -16.75 1.26
C THR A 263 8.45 -15.59 0.29
N LEU A 264 9.65 -15.53 -0.27
CA LEU A 264 10.02 -14.65 -1.37
C LEU A 264 10.19 -15.47 -2.65
N VAL A 265 9.42 -15.12 -3.68
CA VAL A 265 9.48 -15.73 -5.02
C VAL A 265 10.01 -14.69 -6.00
N GLU A 266 11.28 -14.81 -6.39
CA GLU A 266 11.95 -13.91 -7.35
C GLU A 266 11.86 -14.47 -8.77
N ARG A 267 11.57 -13.62 -9.75
CA ARG A 267 11.51 -13.98 -11.17
C ARG A 267 12.51 -13.13 -11.94
N HIS A 268 13.40 -13.81 -12.68
CA HIS A 268 14.54 -13.22 -13.39
C HIS A 268 14.35 -13.22 -14.90
#